data_AF-A0A960SAB7-F1
#
_entry.id   AF-A0A960SAB7-F1
#
_cell.length_a   1.000
_cell.length_b   1.000
_cell.length_c   1.000
_cell.angle_alpha   90.00
_cell.angle_beta   90.00
_cell.angle_gamma   90.00
#
_symmetry.space_group_name_H-M   'P 1'
#
loop_
_entity.id
_entity.type
_entity.pdbx_description
1 polymer ?
#
loop_
_entity_poly.entity_id
_entity_poly.type
_entity_poly.pdbx_seq_one_letter_code
_entity_poly.pdbx_strand_id
1 'polypeptide(L)'
;MTNKPIILYILPLLPFSLAVGQTPIQRAEEVIIQAEDRVADSDEVLNSNEAKSGSSGDQVVDLIDFGNQGSGGTSLMQSDETITIDFPDEEIRSVLRNVADLYELNLVIPDTLVGRTSVKLRDVTWEQVFDVVLAPVGYTYLKDENIVKVISREELAMEPTDTRVFLINFARAEDIHKTIEPLVSPEVGGRVQVDVRSNALVITERPSRMEKIQEIIDRLDKPTDQIMIESKFIEASDRDLSNIGINWASLNGYGVQAGPFTQSDTSTYNRSASYGSSNGVNTSNQNNASNGTSLLNQSVVNNLTGLPTNNSSTSTTNIANDVINNRTTTGSSVNNISNGSGFDRASTSVLSADQFQVVMSALKTDTDIKLVSNPTVVTLNNSEATINIGEDYPIPKFTYNEERGTFEISDIEYKSIGINLHVTPQVNSAGFINLDIAPEVSARAGTVPLGGASGTEVPIISTRKTATKITIKDGYTLAIGGLIESTDTKEQSKVPLLGDIPGLGRLFTSNSDSTIRRNLIIFITAKTLNPDGSTYEEVLDPRMLHDMDIRAEDIPGYEMSDRERELLEAVEQYRNQVNDIENQMALQTKLGALKDLEARREREREAREIAGETDDRPFILRRR
;
A
#
# COMPACT_ATOMS: atom_id res chain seq x y z
N MET A 1 -54.38 -35.74 3.59
CA MET A 1 -54.48 -36.45 4.89
C MET A 1 -53.07 -36.56 5.47
N THR A 2 -52.94 -36.57 6.81
CA THR A 2 -51.86 -37.21 7.63
C THR A 2 -50.47 -37.44 7.01
N ASN A 3 -49.32 -37.24 7.65
CA ASN A 3 -48.85 -36.68 8.94
C ASN A 3 -47.36 -37.11 9.02
N LYS A 4 -46.54 -36.43 9.82
CA LYS A 4 -45.21 -36.90 10.30
C LYS A 4 -45.36 -38.22 11.12
N PRO A 5 -44.33 -39.09 11.38
CA PRO A 5 -43.09 -38.75 12.11
C PRO A 5 -41.83 -39.66 11.92
N ILE A 6 -40.85 -39.55 12.86
CA ILE A 6 -39.67 -40.42 13.17
C ILE A 6 -38.40 -40.14 12.31
N ILE A 7 -37.17 -39.82 12.78
CA ILE A 7 -36.40 -39.81 14.08
C ILE A 7 -35.42 -41.01 14.29
N LEU A 8 -34.25 -40.73 14.91
CA LEU A 8 -32.93 -41.44 14.94
C LEU A 8 -32.03 -41.04 13.73
N TYR A 9 -30.68 -40.98 13.76
CA TYR A 9 -29.61 -41.19 14.79
C TYR A 9 -28.30 -40.47 14.28
N ILE A 10 -27.11 -40.33 14.91
CA ILE A 10 -26.47 -40.82 16.18
C ILE A 10 -25.44 -39.75 16.72
N LEU A 11 -24.38 -40.12 17.46
CA LEU A 11 -23.28 -39.26 18.00
C LEU A 11 -22.06 -39.16 17.05
N PRO A 12 -21.15 -38.15 17.20
CA PRO A 12 -20.08 -38.11 18.23
C PRO A 12 -20.22 -36.89 19.18
N LEU A 13 -19.78 -36.84 20.46
CA LEU A 13 -18.79 -37.56 21.29
C LEU A 13 -17.33 -37.04 21.19
N LEU A 14 -17.01 -35.98 21.95
CA LEU A 14 -15.66 -35.53 22.37
C LEU A 14 -15.74 -35.00 23.84
N PRO A 15 -14.62 -34.84 24.57
CA PRO A 15 -14.60 -35.04 26.01
C PRO A 15 -14.82 -33.79 26.89
N PHE A 16 -15.39 -34.03 28.07
CA PHE A 16 -15.46 -33.09 29.18
C PHE A 16 -14.19 -33.26 30.05
N SER A 17 -13.39 -32.21 30.24
CA SER A 17 -12.23 -32.21 31.13
C SER A 17 -12.39 -31.13 32.19
N LEU A 18 -12.51 -31.51 33.46
CA LEU A 18 -12.57 -30.57 34.59
C LEU A 18 -11.15 -30.18 35.00
N ALA A 19 -10.75 -28.96 34.67
CA ALA A 19 -9.69 -28.25 35.39
C ALA A 19 -10.32 -27.44 36.54
N VAL A 20 -9.79 -27.58 37.76
CA VAL A 20 -10.26 -26.83 38.94
C VAL A 20 -9.30 -25.68 39.21
N GLY A 21 -9.84 -24.45 39.23
CA GLY A 21 -9.15 -23.26 39.77
C GLY A 21 -8.61 -22.28 38.72
N GLN A 22 -9.50 -21.47 38.14
CA GLN A 22 -9.15 -20.18 37.53
C GLN A 22 -10.10 -19.08 38.03
N THR A 23 -9.60 -17.85 38.10
CA THR A 23 -10.32 -16.67 38.62
C THR A 23 -11.32 -16.12 37.60
N PRO A 24 -12.44 -15.50 38.05
CA PRO A 24 -13.54 -15.10 37.15
C PRO A 24 -13.15 -14.10 36.06
N ILE A 25 -12.08 -13.32 36.25
CA ILE A 25 -11.59 -12.32 35.28
C ILE A 25 -11.23 -12.97 33.93
N GLN A 26 -10.54 -14.12 33.94
CA GLN A 26 -10.16 -14.85 32.71
C GLN A 26 -11.36 -15.45 31.95
N ARG A 27 -12.57 -15.37 32.53
CA ARG A 27 -13.81 -15.88 31.92
C ARG A 27 -14.63 -14.79 31.23
N ALA A 28 -14.21 -13.53 31.30
CA ALA A 28 -14.86 -12.42 30.62
C ALA A 28 -14.32 -12.23 29.19
N GLU A 29 -13.00 -12.29 29.01
CA GLU A 29 -12.32 -12.06 27.73
C GLU A 29 -12.76 -13.07 26.65
N GLU A 30 -12.87 -14.37 26.99
CA GLU A 30 -13.33 -15.42 26.07
C GLU A 30 -14.80 -15.27 25.65
N VAL A 31 -15.62 -14.54 26.43
CA VAL A 31 -17.03 -14.28 26.12
C VAL A 31 -17.20 -13.04 25.25
N ILE A 32 -16.35 -12.03 25.40
CA ILE A 32 -16.37 -10.81 24.56
C ILE A 32 -16.00 -11.17 23.11
N ILE A 33 -14.94 -11.96 22.91
CA ILE A 33 -14.50 -12.39 21.58
C ILE A 33 -15.58 -13.23 20.86
N GLN A 34 -16.41 -13.99 21.60
CA GLN A 34 -17.54 -14.74 21.02
C GLN A 34 -18.82 -13.90 20.82
N ALA A 35 -18.83 -12.63 21.26
CA ALA A 35 -19.94 -11.71 21.04
C ALA A 35 -19.76 -10.88 19.77
N GLU A 36 -18.54 -10.38 19.50
CA GLU A 36 -18.25 -9.59 18.29
C GLU A 36 -18.50 -10.39 16.99
N ASP A 37 -18.09 -11.67 16.97
CA ASP A 37 -18.27 -12.61 15.85
C ASP A 37 -19.75 -13.02 15.62
N ARG A 38 -20.71 -12.42 16.36
CA ARG A 38 -22.16 -12.64 16.24
C ARG A 38 -22.96 -11.38 15.92
N VAL A 39 -22.35 -10.19 15.89
CA VAL A 39 -23.03 -8.94 15.54
C VAL A 39 -23.01 -8.68 14.02
N ALA A 40 -22.09 -9.31 13.28
CA ALA A 40 -21.94 -9.13 11.84
C ALA A 40 -23.03 -9.81 10.96
N ASP A 41 -23.97 -10.54 11.56
CA ASP A 41 -24.90 -11.47 10.86
C ASP A 41 -26.39 -11.17 11.15
N SER A 42 -26.72 -9.96 11.65
CA SER A 42 -28.07 -9.61 12.15
C SER A 42 -28.82 -8.48 11.45
N ASP A 43 -28.20 -7.71 10.55
CA ASP A 43 -28.80 -6.49 9.99
C ASP A 43 -29.72 -6.71 8.77
N GLU A 44 -29.88 -7.95 8.27
CA GLU A 44 -30.61 -8.25 7.02
C GLU A 44 -32.11 -8.61 7.21
N VAL A 45 -32.80 -8.14 8.26
CA VAL A 45 -34.21 -8.53 8.53
C VAL A 45 -35.18 -7.38 8.90
N LEU A 46 -35.07 -6.21 8.26
CA LEU A 46 -36.05 -5.10 8.45
C LEU A 46 -36.53 -4.35 7.20
N ASN A 47 -36.70 -5.02 6.03
CA ASN A 47 -37.63 -4.49 5.02
C ASN A 47 -38.26 -5.54 4.08
N SER A 48 -39.49 -5.99 4.37
CA SER A 48 -40.41 -6.59 3.37
C SER A 48 -41.80 -6.90 3.96
N ASN A 49 -42.70 -5.90 4.03
CA ASN A 49 -44.13 -6.15 4.27
C ASN A 49 -45.02 -4.97 3.80
N GLU A 50 -45.30 -4.88 2.50
CA GLU A 50 -46.58 -4.34 2.05
C GLU A 50 -47.00 -4.95 0.69
N ALA A 51 -48.31 -5.13 0.47
CA ALA A 51 -48.82 -6.08 -0.51
C ALA A 51 -49.77 -5.47 -1.56
N LYS A 52 -49.25 -5.38 -2.79
CA LYS A 52 -49.89 -5.67 -4.09
C LYS A 52 -51.43 -5.66 -4.20
N SER A 53 -51.91 -4.92 -5.21
CA SER A 53 -53.28 -4.89 -5.82
C SER A 53 -54.24 -3.83 -5.25
N GLY A 54 -55.07 -3.13 -6.05
CA GLY A 54 -55.05 -3.01 -7.52
C GLY A 54 -56.41 -2.69 -8.17
N SER A 55 -56.43 -1.65 -9.01
CA SER A 55 -57.42 -1.30 -10.05
C SER A 55 -58.86 -0.88 -9.66
N SER A 56 -59.36 0.13 -10.40
CA SER A 56 -60.77 0.51 -10.68
C SER A 56 -61.39 1.62 -9.82
N GLY A 57 -62.13 2.54 -10.47
CA GLY A 57 -63.08 3.45 -9.79
C GLY A 57 -63.13 4.88 -10.36
N ASP A 58 -64.06 5.13 -11.29
CA ASP A 58 -64.46 6.45 -11.80
C ASP A 58 -65.63 7.05 -10.95
N GLN A 59 -66.06 8.29 -11.24
CA GLN A 59 -67.32 8.97 -10.84
C GLN A 59 -67.41 9.79 -9.52
N VAL A 60 -67.15 11.10 -9.65
CA VAL A 60 -67.94 12.31 -9.24
C VAL A 60 -68.55 12.56 -7.82
N VAL A 61 -68.83 13.87 -7.60
CA VAL A 61 -69.77 14.54 -6.64
C VAL A 61 -69.17 15.14 -5.35
N ASP A 62 -68.64 16.36 -5.50
CA ASP A 62 -69.18 17.63 -4.94
C ASP A 62 -69.67 17.69 -3.47
N LEU A 63 -69.06 18.59 -2.68
CA LEU A 63 -69.71 19.25 -1.54
C LEU A 63 -69.11 20.65 -1.28
N ILE A 64 -69.94 21.55 -0.75
CA ILE A 64 -69.79 23.01 -0.83
C ILE A 64 -69.23 23.65 0.46
N ASP A 65 -68.40 24.68 0.26
CA ASP A 65 -68.08 25.88 1.09
C ASP A 65 -68.41 25.89 2.60
N PHE A 66 -67.40 26.28 3.40
CA PHE A 66 -67.54 27.40 4.36
C PHE A 66 -66.17 28.04 4.63
N GLY A 67 -65.86 29.14 3.94
CA GLY A 67 -64.61 29.88 4.11
C GLY A 67 -64.56 30.82 5.33
N ASN A 68 -63.36 31.32 5.63
CA ASN A 68 -63.17 32.63 6.28
C ASN A 68 -61.90 33.32 5.74
N GLN A 69 -61.95 34.65 5.66
CA GLN A 69 -60.89 35.56 5.18
C GLN A 69 -59.88 35.87 6.32
N GLY A 70 -58.62 36.22 6.00
CA GLY A 70 -57.61 36.36 7.07
C GLY A 70 -56.26 37.05 6.87
N SER A 71 -55.88 37.58 5.69
CA SER A 71 -54.64 38.38 5.47
C SER A 71 -53.27 37.66 5.60
N GLY A 72 -52.25 38.19 4.90
CA GLY A 72 -50.83 37.85 5.13
C GLY A 72 -50.00 37.31 3.96
N GLY A 73 -50.59 37.02 2.80
CA GLY A 73 -49.85 36.43 1.67
C GLY A 73 -49.09 37.45 0.83
N THR A 74 -47.75 37.41 0.86
CA THR A 74 -46.90 37.98 -0.20
C THR A 74 -46.96 37.09 -1.44
N SER A 75 -47.58 37.59 -2.50
CA SER A 75 -47.68 36.91 -3.80
C SER A 75 -46.32 36.86 -4.51
N LEU A 76 -45.64 35.73 -4.41
CA LEU A 76 -44.50 35.42 -5.29
C LEU A 76 -45.00 35.40 -6.74
N MET A 77 -44.36 36.17 -7.63
CA MET A 77 -44.75 36.26 -9.04
C MET A 77 -44.73 34.88 -9.70
N GLN A 78 -45.89 34.41 -10.15
CA GLN A 78 -46.07 33.08 -10.74
C GLN A 78 -45.50 33.05 -12.17
N SER A 79 -44.27 32.55 -12.32
CA SER A 79 -43.49 32.57 -13.57
C SER A 79 -43.94 31.57 -14.65
N ASP A 80 -44.68 30.54 -14.24
CA ASP A 80 -44.79 29.29 -15.00
C ASP A 80 -46.10 29.16 -15.80
N GLU A 81 -46.98 30.17 -15.73
CA GLU A 81 -48.14 30.22 -16.60
C GLU A 81 -47.72 30.64 -18.03
N THR A 82 -48.15 29.86 -19.03
CA THR A 82 -47.78 30.05 -20.43
C THR A 82 -49.02 30.35 -21.28
N ILE A 83 -48.94 31.38 -22.13
CA ILE A 83 -50.09 31.87 -22.89
C ILE A 83 -49.84 31.95 -24.40
N THR A 84 -50.93 31.87 -25.16
CA THR A 84 -50.97 32.13 -26.60
C THR A 84 -51.63 33.48 -26.84
N ILE A 85 -50.95 34.38 -27.57
CA ILE A 85 -51.45 35.74 -27.87
C ILE A 85 -51.18 36.10 -29.34
N ASP A 86 -52.06 36.92 -29.91
CA ASP A 86 -52.02 37.36 -31.30
C ASP A 86 -52.29 38.87 -31.36
N PHE A 87 -51.24 39.67 -31.55
CA PHE A 87 -51.29 41.13 -31.58
C PHE A 87 -50.98 41.64 -33.00
N PRO A 88 -51.99 41.86 -33.87
CA PRO A 88 -51.78 42.34 -35.23
C PRO A 88 -51.63 43.87 -35.29
N ASP A 89 -50.40 44.36 -35.49
CA ASP A 89 -50.07 45.81 -35.62
C ASP A 89 -50.50 46.64 -34.38
N GLU A 90 -50.25 46.12 -33.18
CA GLU A 90 -50.63 46.74 -31.90
C GLU A 90 -49.56 47.76 -31.43
N GLU A 91 -49.95 48.76 -30.63
CA GLU A 91 -48.96 49.63 -29.96
C GLU A 91 -48.21 48.88 -28.87
N ILE A 92 -46.88 49.04 -28.80
CA ILE A 92 -46.05 48.32 -27.83
C ILE A 92 -46.46 48.62 -26.37
N ARG A 93 -46.90 49.84 -26.07
CA ARG A 93 -47.43 50.19 -24.72
C ARG A 93 -48.72 49.43 -24.38
N SER A 94 -49.56 49.18 -25.38
CA SER A 94 -50.80 48.41 -25.25
C SER A 94 -50.47 46.94 -25.02
N VAL A 95 -49.61 46.34 -25.86
CA VAL A 95 -49.11 44.96 -25.67
C VAL A 95 -48.56 44.74 -24.27
N LEU A 96 -47.63 45.58 -23.82
CA LEU A 96 -46.98 45.42 -22.50
C LEU A 96 -47.97 45.60 -21.34
N ARG A 97 -48.92 46.54 -21.44
CA ARG A 97 -49.98 46.69 -20.43
C ARG A 97 -50.92 45.49 -20.42
N ASN A 98 -51.43 45.06 -21.57
CA ASN A 98 -52.37 43.92 -21.66
C ASN A 98 -51.74 42.62 -21.11
N VAL A 99 -50.42 42.47 -21.21
CA VAL A 99 -49.67 41.35 -20.59
C VAL A 99 -49.46 41.59 -19.09
N ALA A 100 -49.08 42.79 -18.66
CA ALA A 100 -48.93 43.09 -17.23
C ALA A 100 -50.26 42.95 -16.45
N ASP A 101 -51.37 43.44 -17.01
CA ASP A 101 -52.72 43.32 -16.45
C ASP A 101 -53.16 41.84 -16.34
N LEU A 102 -52.64 40.95 -17.20
CA LEU A 102 -52.96 39.51 -17.21
C LEU A 102 -52.15 38.69 -16.18
N TYR A 103 -50.94 39.14 -15.84
CA TYR A 103 -50.07 38.51 -14.82
C TYR A 103 -49.99 39.32 -13.51
N GLU A 104 -50.90 40.28 -13.31
CA GLU A 104 -50.96 41.21 -12.15
C GLU A 104 -49.63 41.94 -11.84
N LEU A 105 -48.84 42.26 -12.86
CA LEU A 105 -47.50 42.86 -12.72
C LEU A 105 -47.54 44.39 -12.57
N ASN A 106 -46.84 44.94 -11.58
CA ASN A 106 -46.68 46.40 -11.46
C ASN A 106 -45.70 46.92 -12.52
N LEU A 107 -46.21 47.40 -13.65
CA LEU A 107 -45.42 47.82 -14.81
C LEU A 107 -45.18 49.33 -14.87
N VAL A 108 -43.91 49.74 -14.99
CA VAL A 108 -43.49 51.12 -15.27
C VAL A 108 -43.00 51.22 -16.72
N ILE A 109 -43.71 51.99 -17.54
CA ILE A 109 -43.40 52.24 -18.97
C ILE A 109 -42.89 53.69 -19.14
N PRO A 110 -41.75 53.94 -19.79
CA PRO A 110 -41.25 55.30 -20.02
C PRO A 110 -41.94 55.98 -21.21
N ASP A 111 -42.15 57.29 -21.11
CA ASP A 111 -42.80 58.08 -22.16
C ASP A 111 -42.03 58.18 -23.49
N THR A 112 -40.78 57.73 -23.51
CA THR A 112 -39.94 57.62 -24.71
C THR A 112 -40.19 56.34 -25.52
N LEU A 113 -40.89 55.34 -24.98
CA LEU A 113 -41.16 54.08 -25.67
C LEU A 113 -42.23 54.29 -26.76
N VAL A 114 -41.80 54.40 -28.02
CA VAL A 114 -42.70 54.60 -29.17
C VAL A 114 -42.40 53.54 -30.23
N GLY A 115 -43.43 52.78 -30.60
CA GLY A 115 -43.35 51.76 -31.63
C GLY A 115 -44.63 50.92 -31.69
N ARG A 116 -44.85 50.30 -32.86
CA ARG A 116 -45.91 49.31 -33.08
C ARG A 116 -45.25 47.99 -33.46
N THR A 117 -45.87 46.88 -33.07
CA THR A 117 -45.34 45.55 -33.35
C THR A 117 -46.47 44.62 -33.80
N SER A 118 -46.11 43.59 -34.58
CA SER A 118 -47.05 42.59 -35.05
C SER A 118 -46.49 41.22 -34.69
N VAL A 119 -47.00 40.64 -33.61
CA VAL A 119 -46.41 39.44 -32.99
C VAL A 119 -47.49 38.44 -32.63
N LYS A 120 -47.26 37.18 -32.99
CA LYS A 120 -48.10 36.05 -32.63
C LYS A 120 -47.26 35.02 -31.90
N LEU A 121 -47.52 34.83 -30.62
CA LEU A 121 -46.77 33.96 -29.72
C LEU A 121 -47.66 32.82 -29.24
N ARG A 122 -47.05 31.67 -28.94
CA ARG A 122 -47.71 30.48 -28.42
C ARG A 122 -46.91 29.92 -27.27
N ASP A 123 -47.60 29.59 -26.20
CA ASP A 123 -47.09 28.87 -25.04
C ASP A 123 -45.84 29.56 -24.45
N VAL A 124 -45.90 30.90 -24.36
CA VAL A 124 -44.82 31.77 -23.86
C VAL A 124 -45.13 32.34 -22.47
N THR A 125 -44.08 32.62 -21.70
CA THR A 125 -44.16 33.39 -20.44
C THR A 125 -44.11 34.90 -20.71
N TRP A 126 -44.55 35.73 -19.75
CA TRP A 126 -44.53 37.20 -19.91
C TRP A 126 -43.13 37.77 -20.18
N GLU A 127 -42.08 37.21 -19.56
CA GLU A 127 -40.68 37.61 -19.75
C GLU A 127 -40.27 37.46 -21.23
N GLN A 128 -40.65 36.34 -21.86
CA GLN A 128 -40.41 36.08 -23.29
C GLN A 128 -41.20 37.02 -24.20
N VAL A 129 -42.45 37.36 -23.84
CA VAL A 129 -43.23 38.37 -24.59
C VAL A 129 -42.53 39.73 -24.53
N PHE A 130 -42.07 40.13 -23.35
CA PHE A 130 -41.40 41.41 -23.13
C PHE A 130 -40.10 41.50 -23.94
N ASP A 131 -39.25 40.46 -23.92
CA ASP A 131 -38.01 40.44 -24.70
C ASP A 131 -38.26 40.54 -26.21
N VAL A 132 -39.21 39.75 -26.76
CA VAL A 132 -39.55 39.79 -28.19
C VAL A 132 -40.14 41.14 -28.61
N VAL A 133 -40.90 41.80 -27.74
CA VAL A 133 -41.58 43.07 -28.02
C VAL A 133 -40.65 44.29 -27.85
N LEU A 134 -39.73 44.27 -26.88
CA LEU A 134 -38.83 45.39 -26.58
C LEU A 134 -37.54 45.37 -27.42
N ALA A 135 -37.04 44.19 -27.80
CA ALA A 135 -35.78 44.06 -28.53
C ALA A 135 -35.70 44.84 -29.86
N PRO A 136 -36.76 44.90 -30.72
CA PRO A 136 -36.72 45.67 -31.97
C PRO A 136 -36.58 47.18 -31.77
N VAL A 137 -36.97 47.71 -30.60
CA VAL A 137 -36.95 49.15 -30.28
C VAL A 137 -35.71 49.54 -29.47
N GLY A 138 -34.85 48.58 -29.12
CA GLY A 138 -33.66 48.84 -28.31
C GLY A 138 -33.94 49.11 -26.82
N TYR A 139 -35.09 48.63 -26.31
CA TYR A 139 -35.44 48.65 -24.90
C TYR A 139 -35.15 47.29 -24.23
N THR A 140 -35.31 47.25 -22.92
CA THR A 140 -35.25 46.07 -22.06
C THR A 140 -36.09 46.32 -20.80
N TYR A 141 -36.30 45.31 -19.96
CA TYR A 141 -36.90 45.47 -18.63
C TYR A 141 -35.90 45.13 -17.53
N LEU A 142 -36.06 45.79 -16.38
CA LEU A 142 -35.51 45.37 -15.09
C LEU A 142 -36.66 44.89 -14.22
N LYS A 143 -36.40 43.85 -13.42
CA LYS A 143 -37.32 43.28 -12.43
C LYS A 143 -36.74 43.65 -11.05
N ASP A 144 -37.43 44.52 -10.34
CA ASP A 144 -37.03 45.09 -9.05
C ASP A 144 -38.10 44.72 -8.02
N GLU A 145 -37.85 43.66 -7.24
CA GLU A 145 -38.79 43.01 -6.31
C GLU A 145 -40.16 42.69 -6.96
N ASN A 146 -41.12 43.61 -6.82
CA ASN A 146 -42.51 43.50 -7.25
C ASN A 146 -42.85 44.40 -8.46
N ILE A 147 -41.86 45.10 -9.03
CA ILE A 147 -42.03 46.11 -10.09
C ILE A 147 -41.20 45.72 -11.32
N VAL A 148 -41.82 45.80 -12.50
CA VAL A 148 -41.13 45.66 -13.79
C VAL A 148 -40.93 47.06 -14.38
N LYS A 149 -39.69 47.54 -14.45
CA LYS A 149 -39.34 48.84 -15.04
C LYS A 149 -38.79 48.64 -16.46
N VAL A 150 -39.50 49.16 -17.47
CA VAL A 150 -38.98 49.22 -18.84
C VAL A 150 -38.01 50.40 -18.98
N ILE A 151 -36.84 50.17 -19.56
CA ILE A 151 -35.79 51.17 -19.78
C ILE A 151 -35.13 50.99 -21.15
N SER A 152 -34.48 52.03 -21.67
CA SER A 152 -33.70 51.90 -22.89
C SER A 152 -32.38 51.16 -22.61
N ARG A 153 -31.83 50.47 -23.61
CA ARG A 153 -30.50 49.84 -23.49
C ARG A 153 -29.37 50.86 -23.30
N GLU A 154 -29.61 52.11 -23.71
CA GLU A 154 -28.72 53.25 -23.47
C GLU A 154 -28.79 53.73 -22.01
N GLU A 155 -29.98 53.79 -21.40
CA GLU A 155 -30.17 54.06 -19.96
C GLU A 155 -29.50 52.97 -19.10
N LEU A 156 -29.63 51.69 -19.47
CA LEU A 156 -28.92 50.56 -18.84
C LEU A 156 -27.39 50.57 -19.09
N ALA A 157 -26.91 51.28 -20.12
CA ALA A 157 -25.49 51.55 -20.32
C ALA A 157 -24.98 52.75 -19.51
N MET A 158 -25.89 53.62 -19.03
CA MET A 158 -25.60 54.75 -18.15
C MET A 158 -25.82 54.44 -16.66
N GLU A 159 -26.17 53.19 -16.30
CA GLU A 159 -26.16 52.72 -14.92
C GLU A 159 -24.77 52.96 -14.29
N PRO A 160 -24.66 53.66 -13.15
CA PRO A 160 -23.38 53.86 -12.48
C PRO A 160 -22.82 52.53 -11.99
N THR A 161 -21.53 52.30 -12.18
CA THR A 161 -20.88 51.07 -11.70
C THR A 161 -20.73 51.10 -10.18
N ASP A 162 -21.24 50.06 -9.53
CA ASP A 162 -21.04 49.77 -8.11
C ASP A 162 -19.67 49.09 -7.94
N THR A 163 -19.07 49.14 -6.73
CA THR A 163 -17.83 48.42 -6.42
C THR A 163 -17.96 47.67 -5.11
N ARG A 164 -18.03 46.35 -5.19
CA ARG A 164 -18.18 45.44 -4.04
C ARG A 164 -16.89 44.65 -3.80
N VAL A 165 -16.71 44.22 -2.55
CA VAL A 165 -15.61 43.36 -2.13
C VAL A 165 -16.21 42.06 -1.60
N PHE A 166 -15.96 40.96 -2.31
CA PHE A 166 -16.38 39.62 -1.92
C PHE A 166 -15.20 38.92 -1.24
N LEU A 167 -15.38 38.44 -0.01
CA LEU A 167 -14.40 37.61 0.69
C LEU A 167 -14.70 36.15 0.37
N ILE A 168 -13.71 35.43 -0.16
CA ILE A 168 -13.85 34.02 -0.56
C ILE A 168 -13.27 33.15 0.56
N ASN A 169 -13.99 32.09 0.94
CA ASN A 169 -13.78 31.36 2.19
C ASN A 169 -13.16 29.96 1.96
N PHE A 170 -13.65 29.24 0.95
CA PHE A 170 -13.25 27.88 0.63
C PHE A 170 -12.41 27.81 -0.66
N ALA A 171 -12.80 28.59 -1.67
CA ALA A 171 -12.10 28.66 -2.95
C ALA A 171 -10.96 29.69 -2.95
N ARG A 172 -10.07 29.60 -3.94
CA ARG A 172 -9.06 30.65 -4.20
C ARG A 172 -9.65 31.74 -5.07
N ALA A 173 -9.53 32.99 -4.65
CA ALA A 173 -10.02 34.14 -5.41
C ALA A 173 -9.39 34.24 -6.82
N GLU A 174 -8.14 33.81 -7.01
CA GLU A 174 -7.48 33.75 -8.33
C GLU A 174 -8.16 32.77 -9.29
N ASP A 175 -8.72 31.66 -8.79
CA ASP A 175 -9.36 30.65 -9.63
C ASP A 175 -10.81 31.02 -9.97
N ILE A 176 -11.52 31.68 -9.03
CA ILE A 176 -12.81 32.32 -9.34
C ILE A 176 -12.62 33.49 -10.32
N HIS A 177 -11.56 34.30 -10.21
CA HIS A 177 -11.28 35.41 -11.13
C HIS A 177 -11.30 34.96 -12.60
N LYS A 178 -10.64 33.84 -12.92
CA LYS A 178 -10.57 33.26 -14.27
C LYS A 178 -11.95 32.92 -14.85
N THR A 179 -12.95 32.72 -14.00
CA THR A 179 -14.35 32.44 -14.38
C THR A 179 -15.21 33.71 -14.46
N ILE A 180 -14.95 34.70 -13.59
CA ILE A 180 -15.75 35.94 -13.50
C ILE A 180 -15.28 37.05 -14.44
N GLU A 181 -13.98 37.13 -14.76
CA GLU A 181 -13.40 38.11 -15.69
C GLU A 181 -14.16 38.24 -17.02
N PRO A 182 -14.53 37.15 -17.76
CA PRO A 182 -15.30 37.27 -19.01
C PRO A 182 -16.79 37.63 -18.82
N LEU A 183 -17.30 37.73 -17.59
CA LEU A 183 -18.69 38.12 -17.30
C LEU A 183 -18.85 39.63 -17.07
N VAL A 184 -17.75 40.31 -16.72
CA VAL A 184 -17.67 41.76 -16.48
C VAL A 184 -17.52 42.52 -17.81
N SER A 185 -17.92 43.79 -17.83
CA SER A 185 -18.06 44.63 -19.03
C SER A 185 -16.99 45.75 -19.08
N PRO A 186 -15.80 45.56 -19.72
CA PRO A 186 -14.75 46.58 -19.72
C PRO A 186 -15.18 47.90 -20.39
N GLU A 187 -16.07 47.81 -21.39
CA GLU A 187 -16.65 48.94 -22.12
C GLU A 187 -17.40 49.94 -21.23
N VAL A 188 -17.94 49.47 -20.09
CA VAL A 188 -18.72 50.27 -19.12
C VAL A 188 -17.87 50.63 -17.89
N GLY A 189 -16.55 50.47 -17.98
CA GLY A 189 -15.64 50.65 -16.85
C GLY A 189 -15.66 49.52 -15.83
N GLY A 190 -16.20 48.35 -16.20
CA GLY A 190 -16.16 47.15 -15.38
C GLY A 190 -14.74 46.61 -15.22
N ARG A 191 -14.40 46.12 -14.03
CA ARG A 191 -13.08 45.54 -13.70
C ARG A 191 -13.19 44.53 -12.54
N VAL A 192 -12.35 43.52 -12.56
CA VAL A 192 -12.10 42.59 -11.44
C VAL A 192 -10.66 42.81 -10.97
N GLN A 193 -10.43 42.73 -9.66
CA GLN A 193 -9.09 42.72 -9.05
C GLN A 193 -9.06 41.72 -7.89
N VAL A 194 -7.95 40.99 -7.74
CA VAL A 194 -7.73 40.02 -6.66
C VAL A 194 -6.82 40.63 -5.59
N ASP A 195 -7.26 40.73 -4.34
CA ASP A 195 -6.33 40.89 -3.21
C ASP A 195 -5.98 39.50 -2.65
N VAL A 196 -4.86 38.96 -3.16
CA VAL A 196 -4.32 37.65 -2.78
C VAL A 196 -4.04 37.56 -1.27
N ARG A 197 -3.73 38.68 -0.60
CA ARG A 197 -3.43 38.72 0.83
C ARG A 197 -4.68 38.57 1.71
N SER A 198 -5.87 38.85 1.19
CA SER A 198 -7.15 38.72 1.90
C SER A 198 -8.13 37.74 1.26
N ASN A 199 -7.68 36.98 0.24
CA ASN A 199 -8.50 36.10 -0.60
C ASN A 199 -9.80 36.76 -1.08
N ALA A 200 -9.71 38.04 -1.48
CA ALA A 200 -10.87 38.85 -1.79
C ALA A 200 -10.92 39.27 -3.27
N LEU A 201 -12.13 39.29 -3.83
CA LEU A 201 -12.43 39.82 -5.16
C LEU A 201 -13.03 41.22 -5.03
N VAL A 202 -12.32 42.22 -5.54
CA VAL A 202 -12.83 43.58 -5.72
C VAL A 202 -13.41 43.68 -7.13
N ILE A 203 -14.73 43.84 -7.22
CA ILE A 203 -15.46 43.85 -8.50
C ILE A 203 -16.13 45.21 -8.67
N THR A 204 -15.82 45.91 -9.75
CA THR A 204 -16.57 47.07 -10.23
C THR A 204 -17.41 46.66 -11.44
N GLU A 205 -18.73 46.82 -11.39
CA GLU A 205 -19.68 46.54 -12.50
C GLU A 205 -21.05 47.16 -12.13
N ARG A 206 -21.98 47.26 -13.08
CA ARG A 206 -23.36 47.73 -12.82
C ARG A 206 -24.12 46.79 -11.87
N PRO A 207 -25.03 47.31 -11.02
CA PRO A 207 -25.85 46.49 -10.11
C PRO A 207 -26.54 45.31 -10.79
N SER A 208 -27.14 45.56 -11.96
CA SER A 208 -27.89 44.58 -12.79
C SER A 208 -27.08 43.37 -13.28
N ARG A 209 -25.73 43.44 -13.27
CA ARG A 209 -24.83 42.29 -13.48
C ARG A 209 -24.13 41.85 -12.19
N MET A 210 -23.93 42.75 -11.23
CA MET A 210 -23.32 42.45 -9.92
C MET A 210 -24.07 41.34 -9.17
N GLU A 211 -25.40 41.36 -9.18
CA GLU A 211 -26.23 40.32 -8.55
C GLU A 211 -26.02 38.93 -9.19
N LYS A 212 -25.91 38.87 -10.51
CA LYS A 212 -25.64 37.62 -11.25
C LYS A 212 -24.22 37.11 -11.03
N ILE A 213 -23.26 38.03 -10.87
CA ILE A 213 -21.88 37.69 -10.48
C ILE A 213 -21.85 37.14 -9.04
N GLN A 214 -22.59 37.75 -8.12
CA GLN A 214 -22.72 37.27 -6.74
C GLN A 214 -23.34 35.87 -6.69
N GLU A 215 -24.45 35.61 -7.39
CA GLU A 215 -25.06 34.27 -7.44
C GLU A 215 -24.08 33.19 -7.96
N ILE A 216 -23.20 33.55 -8.89
CA ILE A 216 -22.16 32.63 -9.40
C ILE A 216 -21.04 32.43 -8.35
N ILE A 217 -20.62 33.49 -7.65
CA ILE A 217 -19.63 33.39 -6.56
C ILE A 217 -20.17 32.51 -5.43
N ASP A 218 -21.41 32.74 -4.96
CA ASP A 218 -22.06 31.97 -3.90
C ASP A 218 -22.29 30.48 -4.29
N ARG A 219 -22.28 30.17 -5.59
CA ARG A 219 -22.32 28.80 -6.11
C ARG A 219 -20.95 28.14 -6.25
N LEU A 220 -19.87 28.92 -6.39
CA LEU A 220 -18.48 28.47 -6.55
C LEU A 220 -17.72 28.39 -5.22
N ASP A 221 -17.97 29.30 -4.27
CA ASP A 221 -17.34 29.29 -2.94
C ASP A 221 -18.03 28.30 -2.00
N LYS A 222 -17.83 27.01 -2.27
CA LYS A 222 -18.34 25.89 -1.47
C LYS A 222 -17.19 25.08 -0.87
N PRO A 223 -17.39 24.43 0.29
CA PRO A 223 -16.42 23.47 0.81
C PRO A 223 -16.16 22.39 -0.24
N THR A 224 -14.89 22.05 -0.44
CA THR A 224 -14.47 20.99 -1.36
C THR A 224 -14.25 19.69 -0.58
N ASP A 225 -14.68 18.58 -1.17
CA ASP A 225 -14.52 17.27 -0.56
C ASP A 225 -13.03 16.95 -0.34
N GLN A 226 -12.71 16.39 0.81
CA GLN A 226 -11.41 15.76 1.06
C GLN A 226 -11.48 14.28 0.66
N ILE A 227 -10.38 13.74 0.16
CA ILE A 227 -10.28 12.35 -0.28
C ILE A 227 -9.03 11.73 0.35
N MET A 228 -9.24 10.67 1.14
CA MET A 228 -8.17 9.73 1.48
C MET A 228 -7.94 8.78 0.31
N ILE A 229 -6.68 8.50 0.00
CA ILE A 229 -6.25 7.42 -0.88
C ILE A 229 -5.29 6.50 -0.11
N GLU A 230 -5.63 5.22 -0.03
CA GLU A 230 -4.73 4.14 0.39
C GLU A 230 -4.23 3.40 -0.86
N SER A 231 -2.92 3.13 -0.93
CA SER A 231 -2.37 2.15 -1.87
C SER A 231 -1.77 0.98 -1.10
N LYS A 232 -2.18 -0.25 -1.44
CA LYS A 232 -1.75 -1.48 -0.75
C LYS A 232 -1.00 -2.40 -1.70
N PHE A 233 0.32 -2.47 -1.52
CA PHE A 233 1.18 -3.43 -2.20
C PHE A 233 1.26 -4.71 -1.38
N ILE A 234 1.04 -5.86 -2.02
CA ILE A 234 1.26 -7.18 -1.43
C ILE A 234 2.18 -7.96 -2.36
N GLU A 235 3.38 -8.29 -1.87
CA GLU A 235 4.33 -9.16 -2.55
C GLU A 235 4.55 -10.43 -1.74
N ALA A 236 4.38 -11.59 -2.38
CA ALA A 236 4.70 -12.90 -1.83
C ALA A 236 5.80 -13.53 -2.69
N SER A 237 6.95 -13.83 -2.09
CA SER A 237 8.03 -14.60 -2.70
C SER A 237 8.14 -15.95 -2.00
N ASP A 238 8.18 -17.01 -2.80
CA ASP A 238 8.34 -18.39 -2.36
C ASP A 238 9.58 -18.98 -3.06
N ARG A 239 10.36 -19.79 -2.33
CA ARG A 239 11.55 -20.47 -2.84
C ARG A 239 11.64 -21.91 -2.33
N ASP A 240 11.10 -22.83 -3.13
CA ASP A 240 11.47 -24.24 -3.17
C ASP A 240 12.94 -24.41 -3.63
N LEU A 241 13.82 -24.98 -2.78
CA LEU A 241 15.16 -25.44 -3.18
C LEU A 241 15.35 -26.91 -2.77
N SER A 242 15.76 -27.77 -3.69
CA SER A 242 16.09 -29.16 -3.41
C SER A 242 17.39 -29.61 -4.08
N ASN A 243 18.38 -29.91 -3.23
CA ASN A 243 19.71 -30.38 -3.61
C ASN A 243 19.89 -31.81 -3.13
N ILE A 244 19.99 -32.77 -4.05
CA ILE A 244 20.20 -34.19 -3.71
C ILE A 244 21.22 -34.85 -4.64
N GLY A 245 22.30 -35.38 -4.05
CA GLY A 245 23.39 -35.96 -4.81
C GLY A 245 24.57 -36.43 -3.97
N ILE A 246 25.61 -36.83 -4.69
CA ILE A 246 26.96 -37.01 -4.16
C ILE A 246 27.87 -36.02 -4.89
N ASN A 247 28.62 -35.23 -4.13
CA ASN A 247 29.55 -34.26 -4.68
C ASN A 247 30.85 -34.96 -5.10
N TRP A 248 30.94 -35.27 -6.40
CA TRP A 248 32.11 -35.91 -7.01
C TRP A 248 33.22 -34.93 -7.41
N ALA A 249 33.10 -33.62 -7.11
CA ALA A 249 34.12 -32.63 -7.47
C ALA A 249 35.48 -32.84 -6.76
N SER A 250 35.51 -33.63 -5.67
CA SER A 250 36.75 -34.12 -5.06
C SER A 250 37.61 -34.96 -6.02
N LEU A 251 37.02 -35.55 -7.07
CA LEU A 251 37.73 -36.29 -8.10
C LEU A 251 38.45 -35.40 -9.14
N ASN A 252 38.19 -34.08 -9.18
CA ASN A 252 38.77 -33.20 -10.20
C ASN A 252 40.30 -33.06 -10.12
N GLY A 253 40.93 -33.44 -9.01
CA GLY A 253 42.39 -33.53 -8.88
C GLY A 253 43.00 -34.83 -9.41
N TYR A 254 42.20 -35.86 -9.69
CA TYR A 254 42.66 -37.19 -10.05
C TYR A 254 42.64 -37.38 -11.57
N GLY A 255 43.63 -36.80 -12.25
CA GLY A 255 43.78 -36.87 -13.69
C GLY A 255 43.96 -38.31 -14.20
N VAL A 256 42.93 -38.86 -14.87
CA VAL A 256 43.01 -40.17 -15.53
C VAL A 256 43.83 -40.04 -16.83
N GLN A 257 45.15 -40.05 -16.69
CA GLN A 257 46.07 -39.94 -17.83
C GLN A 257 46.11 -41.24 -18.64
N ALA A 258 45.32 -41.30 -19.72
CA ALA A 258 45.46 -42.34 -20.73
C ALA A 258 46.81 -42.22 -21.45
N GLY A 259 47.54 -43.32 -21.57
CA GLY A 259 48.77 -43.39 -22.36
C GLY A 259 48.51 -43.25 -23.87
N PRO A 260 49.51 -42.87 -24.67
CA PRO A 260 49.33 -42.63 -26.10
C PRO A 260 49.00 -43.92 -26.86
N PHE A 261 47.84 -43.93 -27.53
CA PHE A 261 47.42 -45.04 -28.41
C PHE A 261 48.17 -45.02 -29.74
N THR A 262 49.42 -45.51 -29.77
CA THR A 262 50.20 -45.66 -31.00
C THR A 262 50.05 -47.06 -31.60
N GLN A 263 49.16 -47.24 -32.57
CA GLN A 263 49.13 -48.45 -33.40
C GLN A 263 50.24 -48.37 -34.48
N SER A 264 51.43 -48.85 -34.16
CA SER A 264 52.56 -48.92 -35.09
C SER A 264 52.54 -50.24 -35.88
N ASP A 265 51.77 -50.28 -36.96
CA ASP A 265 51.86 -51.35 -37.96
C ASP A 265 53.06 -51.07 -38.89
N THR A 266 54.12 -51.88 -38.80
CA THR A 266 55.35 -51.67 -39.61
C THR A 266 55.95 -53.01 -40.04
N SER A 267 55.60 -53.45 -41.25
CA SER A 267 56.07 -54.71 -41.80
C SER A 267 57.53 -54.61 -42.25
N THR A 268 58.43 -55.30 -41.55
CA THR A 268 59.86 -55.33 -41.88
C THR A 268 60.13 -56.17 -43.14
N TYR A 269 60.36 -55.50 -44.28
CA TYR A 269 60.98 -56.09 -45.46
C TYR A 269 62.38 -55.51 -45.69
N ASN A 270 63.41 -56.29 -45.37
CA ASN A 270 64.80 -55.88 -45.53
C ASN A 270 65.22 -55.86 -47.01
N ARG A 271 65.55 -54.68 -47.55
CA ARG A 271 66.47 -54.54 -48.70
C ARG A 271 67.42 -53.37 -48.50
N SER A 272 68.71 -53.68 -48.47
CA SER A 272 69.82 -52.74 -48.37
C SER A 272 70.21 -52.17 -49.74
N ALA A 273 70.36 -50.85 -49.82
CA ALA A 273 71.15 -50.17 -50.85
C ALA A 273 71.82 -48.94 -50.23
N SER A 274 73.06 -48.66 -50.66
CA SER A 274 73.82 -47.46 -50.29
C SER A 274 73.99 -46.56 -51.52
N TYR A 275 74.82 -45.50 -51.41
CA TYR A 275 74.95 -44.33 -52.30
C TYR A 275 73.75 -43.35 -52.20
N GLY A 276 73.96 -42.02 -52.26
CA GLY A 276 75.22 -41.26 -52.27
C GLY A 276 75.08 -39.90 -52.98
N SER A 277 75.88 -38.90 -52.57
CA SER A 277 75.92 -37.50 -53.09
C SER A 277 74.66 -36.64 -52.87
N SER A 278 74.71 -35.30 -52.94
CA SER A 278 75.77 -34.31 -52.56
C SER A 278 75.18 -32.88 -52.64
N ASN A 279 75.92 -31.88 -52.11
CA ASN A 279 75.65 -30.42 -52.17
C ASN A 279 74.47 -29.98 -51.27
N GLY A 280 74.43 -28.79 -50.65
CA GLY A 280 75.32 -27.63 -50.53
C GLY A 280 74.51 -26.48 -49.89
N VAL A 281 75.00 -25.43 -49.21
CA VAL A 281 76.36 -24.86 -49.04
C VAL A 281 76.48 -24.29 -47.61
N ASN A 282 77.70 -24.12 -47.08
CA ASN A 282 78.00 -23.60 -45.74
C ASN A 282 78.41 -22.11 -45.72
N THR A 283 78.68 -21.58 -44.52
CA THR A 283 79.45 -20.33 -44.18
C THR A 283 78.70 -18.98 -44.16
N SER A 284 79.13 -17.95 -43.38
CA SER A 284 79.38 -17.83 -41.91
C SER A 284 80.13 -16.51 -41.56
N ASN A 285 80.14 -16.11 -40.27
CA ASN A 285 81.27 -15.41 -39.59
C ASN A 285 81.53 -13.91 -39.97
N GLN A 286 82.24 -13.04 -39.20
CA GLN A 286 82.96 -13.04 -37.90
C GLN A 286 82.48 -11.82 -37.02
N ASN A 287 82.84 -11.58 -35.74
CA ASN A 287 84.16 -11.35 -35.08
C ASN A 287 83.99 -11.21 -33.53
N ASN A 288 85.00 -11.18 -32.64
CA ASN A 288 86.27 -11.93 -32.46
C ASN A 288 86.90 -11.56 -31.06
N ALA A 289 87.94 -12.28 -30.58
CA ALA A 289 88.78 -12.09 -29.37
C ALA A 289 88.14 -12.44 -27.99
N SER A 290 88.85 -12.98 -26.97
CA SER A 290 90.25 -13.47 -26.84
C SER A 290 90.43 -14.52 -25.70
N ASN A 291 91.62 -15.13 -25.56
CA ASN A 291 91.89 -16.38 -24.81
C ASN A 291 92.37 -16.24 -23.33
N GLY A 292 92.18 -17.29 -22.52
CA GLY A 292 92.85 -17.54 -21.21
C GLY A 292 92.58 -18.95 -20.64
N THR A 293 93.58 -19.66 -20.09
CA THR A 293 93.58 -21.14 -19.94
C THR A 293 93.57 -21.71 -18.50
N SER A 294 93.04 -22.95 -18.37
CA SER A 294 93.58 -24.06 -17.53
C SER A 294 93.09 -24.34 -16.07
N LEU A 295 92.29 -25.42 -15.95
CA LEU A 295 92.31 -26.52 -14.93
C LEU A 295 91.96 -26.31 -13.42
N LEU A 296 90.89 -27.03 -13.01
CA LEU A 296 90.69 -27.86 -11.80
C LEU A 296 91.38 -27.49 -10.45
N ASN A 297 90.59 -27.18 -9.40
CA ASN A 297 90.63 -27.97 -8.15
C ASN A 297 89.38 -27.80 -7.22
N GLN A 298 89.22 -28.81 -6.35
CA GLN A 298 88.42 -28.94 -5.12
C GLN A 298 88.46 -27.72 -4.16
N SER A 299 87.33 -27.40 -3.52
CA SER A 299 87.22 -26.44 -2.42
C SER A 299 87.10 -27.13 -1.05
N VAL A 300 87.79 -26.58 -0.04
CA VAL A 300 87.91 -27.11 1.33
C VAL A 300 87.37 -26.09 2.35
N VAL A 301 86.82 -26.58 3.46
CA VAL A 301 86.22 -25.76 4.54
C VAL A 301 87.27 -25.41 5.62
N ASN A 302 87.19 -24.22 6.22
CA ASN A 302 87.86 -23.89 7.48
C ASN A 302 87.14 -22.75 8.24
N ASN A 303 87.18 -22.78 9.59
CA ASN A 303 86.50 -21.85 10.51
C ASN A 303 87.50 -21.23 11.51
N LEU A 304 87.31 -19.96 11.93
CA LEU A 304 87.85 -19.28 13.14
C LEU A 304 87.32 -17.81 13.15
N THR A 305 87.01 -17.06 14.22
CA THR A 305 86.68 -17.31 15.65
C THR A 305 86.10 -16.01 16.26
N GLY A 306 85.18 -16.08 17.25
CA GLY A 306 84.77 -14.92 18.07
C GLY A 306 83.53 -15.22 18.95
N LEU A 307 83.54 -14.89 20.24
CA LEU A 307 82.58 -15.30 21.28
C LEU A 307 82.66 -14.32 22.49
N PRO A 308 81.78 -14.36 23.52
CA PRO A 308 80.40 -14.89 23.62
C PRO A 308 79.38 -13.88 24.24
N THR A 309 78.06 -14.11 24.08
CA THR A 309 77.05 -13.94 25.17
C THR A 309 75.72 -14.66 24.84
N ASN A 310 74.95 -14.99 25.88
CA ASN A 310 73.69 -15.78 25.90
C ASN A 310 72.61 -15.30 24.89
N ASN A 311 71.65 -16.12 24.42
CA ASN A 311 71.16 -17.40 24.94
C ASN A 311 70.76 -18.42 23.83
N SER A 312 70.58 -19.69 24.20
CA SER A 312 70.16 -20.86 23.41
C SER A 312 69.15 -20.61 22.26
N SER A 313 69.25 -21.25 21.08
CA SER A 313 70.25 -22.23 20.61
C SER A 313 70.24 -22.36 19.07
N THR A 314 71.42 -22.39 18.44
CA THR A 314 71.58 -22.46 16.98
C THR A 314 72.79 -23.28 16.56
N SER A 315 72.63 -24.17 15.57
CA SER A 315 73.71 -24.59 14.66
C SER A 315 73.18 -25.39 13.47
N THR A 316 73.52 -24.98 12.25
CA THR A 316 73.56 -25.87 11.09
C THR A 316 74.93 -26.56 11.03
N THR A 317 74.98 -27.84 10.60
CA THR A 317 76.02 -28.46 9.74
C THR A 317 75.75 -29.97 9.63
N ASN A 318 76.09 -30.57 8.49
CA ASN A 318 75.91 -32.01 8.19
C ASN A 318 76.91 -32.90 8.96
N ILE A 319 76.60 -34.19 9.15
CA ILE A 319 77.38 -35.36 8.67
C ILE A 319 76.85 -36.71 9.23
N ALA A 320 76.86 -37.73 8.35
CA ALA A 320 76.90 -39.19 8.61
C ALA A 320 75.71 -39.96 9.24
N ASN A 321 75.45 -41.10 8.59
CA ASN A 321 75.19 -42.44 9.12
C ASN A 321 73.98 -42.75 10.05
N ASP A 322 72.93 -43.29 9.40
CA ASP A 322 72.52 -44.71 9.49
C ASP A 322 71.88 -45.28 10.80
N VAL A 323 71.27 -46.46 10.68
CA VAL A 323 70.74 -47.36 11.74
C VAL A 323 69.43 -46.97 12.44
N ILE A 324 68.32 -47.26 11.75
CA ILE A 324 67.24 -48.20 12.19
C ILE A 324 66.66 -48.01 13.62
N ASN A 325 65.42 -47.49 13.73
CA ASN A 325 64.24 -48.27 14.20
C ASN A 325 62.87 -47.54 14.18
N ASN A 326 62.04 -47.90 13.19
CA ASN A 326 60.64 -48.36 13.35
C ASN A 326 59.66 -47.67 14.35
N ARG A 327 58.74 -46.84 13.83
CA ARG A 327 57.31 -47.22 13.66
C ARG A 327 56.46 -46.14 12.97
N THR A 328 55.61 -46.56 12.00
CA THR A 328 54.30 -46.00 11.57
C THR A 328 54.15 -44.49 11.32
N THR A 329 53.57 -43.96 10.23
CA THR A 329 53.07 -44.39 8.88
C THR A 329 52.51 -43.09 8.25
N THR A 330 52.44 -42.79 6.95
CA THR A 330 52.71 -43.43 5.63
C THR A 330 53.04 -42.27 4.66
N GLY A 331 53.81 -42.39 3.58
CA GLY A 331 54.59 -43.53 3.06
C GLY A 331 54.98 -43.38 1.58
N SER A 332 55.17 -42.15 1.10
CA SER A 332 55.28 -41.78 -0.33
C SER A 332 56.52 -42.36 -1.05
N SER A 333 56.41 -43.56 -1.64
CA SER A 333 57.47 -44.14 -2.50
C SER A 333 56.99 -45.33 -3.37
N VAL A 334 56.52 -45.06 -4.60
CA VAL A 334 56.62 -46.02 -5.73
C VAL A 334 56.80 -45.23 -7.03
N ASN A 335 58.05 -45.02 -7.47
CA ASN A 335 58.32 -44.54 -8.83
C ASN A 335 59.67 -45.03 -9.36
N ASN A 336 59.87 -46.36 -9.36
CA ASN A 336 61.01 -47.05 -9.98
C ASN A 336 60.75 -48.58 -10.04
N ILE A 337 59.83 -49.03 -10.92
CA ILE A 337 59.64 -50.45 -11.26
C ILE A 337 59.51 -50.58 -12.79
N SER A 338 60.63 -50.37 -13.50
CA SER A 338 60.70 -50.50 -14.96
C SER A 338 62.08 -50.98 -15.43
N ASN A 339 62.61 -52.00 -14.76
CA ASN A 339 63.77 -52.79 -15.22
C ASN A 339 63.73 -54.18 -14.55
N GLY A 340 62.85 -55.04 -15.06
CA GLY A 340 62.69 -56.43 -14.64
C GLY A 340 62.18 -57.25 -15.82
N SER A 341 62.94 -58.27 -16.24
CA SER A 341 62.67 -59.00 -17.46
C SER A 341 61.63 -60.10 -17.29
N GLY A 342 60.60 -60.10 -18.14
CA GLY A 342 59.72 -61.25 -18.38
C GLY A 342 58.26 -61.05 -17.96
N PHE A 343 57.37 -61.65 -18.76
CA PHE A 343 55.91 -61.65 -18.67
C PHE A 343 55.21 -60.32 -18.97
N ASP A 344 54.64 -60.25 -20.17
CA ASP A 344 53.45 -59.45 -20.43
C ASP A 344 52.34 -59.76 -19.41
N ARG A 345 51.74 -58.71 -18.84
CA ARG A 345 50.30 -58.40 -19.00
C ARG A 345 49.88 -57.20 -18.14
N ALA A 346 48.70 -56.68 -18.47
CA ALA A 346 47.93 -55.69 -17.71
C ALA A 346 48.57 -54.29 -17.59
N SER A 347 48.27 -53.46 -18.58
CA SER A 347 48.15 -52.01 -18.42
C SER A 347 47.18 -51.71 -17.26
N THR A 348 47.70 -51.41 -16.09
CA THR A 348 46.91 -51.10 -14.89
C THR A 348 46.99 -49.61 -14.58
N SER A 349 45.85 -48.92 -14.70
CA SER A 349 45.67 -47.60 -14.10
C SER A 349 45.54 -47.77 -12.58
N VAL A 350 46.56 -47.34 -11.84
CA VAL A 350 46.58 -47.45 -10.37
C VAL A 350 45.70 -46.36 -9.76
N LEU A 351 44.50 -46.75 -9.33
CA LEU A 351 43.61 -45.92 -8.52
C LEU A 351 43.98 -46.08 -7.03
N SER A 352 44.70 -45.11 -6.47
CA SER A 352 44.96 -45.03 -5.02
C SER A 352 43.69 -44.54 -4.29
N ALA A 353 43.00 -45.46 -3.62
CA ALA A 353 41.70 -45.21 -3.00
C ALA A 353 41.76 -44.69 -1.54
N ASP A 354 42.95 -44.40 -1.00
CA ASP A 354 43.12 -44.00 0.41
C ASP A 354 42.65 -42.56 0.72
N GLN A 355 42.54 -41.71 -0.31
CA GLN A 355 42.06 -40.33 -0.24
C GLN A 355 40.63 -40.15 -0.80
N PHE A 356 39.88 -41.25 -0.93
CA PHE A 356 38.53 -41.27 -1.51
C PHE A 356 37.47 -40.73 -0.53
N GLN A 357 37.22 -39.42 -0.55
CA GLN A 357 36.18 -38.78 0.26
C GLN A 357 34.86 -38.62 -0.53
N VAL A 358 33.83 -39.36 -0.09
CA VAL A 358 32.45 -39.22 -0.56
C VAL A 358 31.73 -38.20 0.31
N VAL A 359 31.21 -37.13 -0.30
CA VAL A 359 30.33 -36.15 0.38
C VAL A 359 28.94 -36.26 -0.22
N MET A 360 27.99 -36.80 0.55
CA MET A 360 26.57 -36.84 0.18
C MET A 360 25.90 -35.53 0.59
N SER A 361 25.21 -34.89 -0.35
CA SER A 361 24.37 -33.71 -0.10
C SER A 361 22.91 -34.10 -0.24
N ALA A 362 22.12 -33.81 0.80
CA ALA A 362 20.67 -33.97 0.80
C ALA A 362 20.05 -32.83 1.62
N LEU A 363 19.48 -31.85 0.92
CA LEU A 363 18.89 -30.64 1.49
C LEU A 363 17.61 -30.31 0.71
N LYS A 364 16.47 -30.23 1.40
CA LYS A 364 15.36 -29.38 0.93
C LYS A 364 15.30 -28.16 1.83
N THR A 365 15.28 -26.98 1.23
CA THR A 365 14.95 -25.72 1.88
C THR A 365 13.64 -25.20 1.30
N ASP A 366 12.84 -24.59 2.16
CA ASP A 366 11.60 -23.90 1.83
C ASP A 366 11.71 -22.48 2.39
N THR A 367 11.17 -21.46 1.73
CA THR A 367 11.34 -20.06 2.17
C THR A 367 10.23 -19.17 1.61
N ASP A 368 9.19 -18.98 2.43
CA ASP A 368 8.16 -17.96 2.22
C ASP A 368 8.60 -16.60 2.76
N ILE A 369 8.33 -15.55 1.99
CA ILE A 369 8.47 -14.14 2.38
C ILE A 369 7.23 -13.39 1.91
N LYS A 370 6.49 -12.77 2.83
CA LYS A 370 5.37 -11.86 2.52
C LYS A 370 5.75 -10.44 2.94
N LEU A 371 5.77 -9.53 1.96
CA LEU A 371 5.94 -8.10 2.15
C LEU A 371 4.59 -7.41 1.90
N VAL A 372 4.24 -6.47 2.78
CA VAL A 372 3.08 -5.59 2.62
C VAL A 372 3.54 -4.15 2.82
N SER A 373 3.05 -3.23 1.98
CA SER A 373 3.26 -1.79 2.15
C SER A 373 1.97 -1.05 1.86
N ASN A 374 1.59 -0.16 2.77
CA ASN A 374 0.30 0.52 2.78
C ASN A 374 0.43 2.05 2.99
N PRO A 375 1.07 2.79 2.06
CA PRO A 375 1.04 4.26 2.07
C PRO A 375 -0.39 4.81 1.96
N THR A 376 -0.72 5.76 2.84
CA THR A 376 -1.93 6.58 2.79
C THR A 376 -1.58 8.05 2.51
N VAL A 377 -2.50 8.78 1.88
CA VAL A 377 -2.41 10.23 1.67
C VAL A 377 -3.81 10.83 1.62
N VAL A 378 -3.98 12.06 2.11
CA VAL A 378 -5.23 12.83 2.02
C VAL A 378 -4.99 14.08 1.17
N THR A 379 -5.95 14.43 0.32
CA THR A 379 -5.90 15.64 -0.52
C THR A 379 -7.30 16.18 -0.82
N LEU A 380 -7.38 17.41 -1.32
CA LEU A 380 -8.63 18.03 -1.77
C LEU A 380 -9.03 17.54 -3.17
N ASN A 381 -10.33 17.59 -3.46
CA ASN A 381 -10.88 17.30 -4.78
C ASN A 381 -10.20 18.14 -5.89
N ASN A 382 -9.65 17.47 -6.91
CA ASN A 382 -8.82 18.03 -8.00
C ASN A 382 -7.43 18.57 -7.60
N SER A 383 -6.94 18.33 -6.37
CA SER A 383 -5.58 18.68 -5.95
C SER A 383 -4.65 17.47 -6.01
N GLU A 384 -3.55 17.60 -6.76
CA GLU A 384 -2.46 16.62 -6.73
C GLU A 384 -1.85 16.53 -5.33
N ALA A 385 -1.55 15.31 -4.89
CA ALA A 385 -0.75 15.03 -3.71
C ALA A 385 0.34 14.01 -4.02
N THR A 386 1.49 14.18 -3.36
CA THR A 386 2.66 13.32 -3.52
C THR A 386 3.17 12.90 -2.14
N ILE A 387 3.52 11.63 -1.98
CA ILE A 387 4.14 11.10 -0.76
C ILE A 387 5.40 10.32 -1.14
N ASN A 388 6.53 10.73 -0.56
CA ASN A 388 7.86 10.18 -0.82
C ASN A 388 8.46 9.68 0.50
N ILE A 389 8.62 8.36 0.64
CA ILE A 389 9.13 7.69 1.85
C ILE A 389 10.31 6.83 1.44
N GLY A 390 11.55 7.22 1.75
CA GLY A 390 12.73 6.50 1.24
C GLY A 390 14.09 7.06 1.68
N GLU A 391 15.15 6.53 1.06
CA GLU A 391 16.53 7.02 1.16
C GLU A 391 17.04 7.54 -0.20
N ASP A 392 17.80 8.65 -0.20
CA ASP A 392 18.42 9.18 -1.42
C ASP A 392 19.78 8.52 -1.67
N TYR A 393 19.87 7.67 -2.68
CA TYR A 393 21.10 6.93 -2.97
C TYR A 393 22.05 7.69 -3.92
N PRO A 394 23.30 7.97 -3.52
CA PRO A 394 24.27 8.67 -4.37
C PRO A 394 24.88 7.73 -5.43
N ILE A 395 24.70 8.09 -6.71
CA ILE A 395 25.28 7.39 -7.87
C ILE A 395 26.39 8.27 -8.47
N PRO A 396 27.68 7.87 -8.37
CA PRO A 396 28.78 8.67 -8.91
C PRO A 396 28.81 8.61 -10.45
N LYS A 397 28.83 9.78 -11.09
CA LYS A 397 29.04 9.92 -12.54
C LYS A 397 30.52 10.03 -12.84
N PHE A 398 31.02 9.11 -13.65
CA PHE A 398 32.39 9.16 -14.16
C PHE A 398 32.43 9.96 -15.47
N THR A 399 33.43 10.83 -15.61
CA THR A 399 33.75 11.51 -16.87
C THR A 399 35.23 11.28 -17.19
N TYR A 400 35.54 11.07 -18.46
CA TYR A 400 36.91 10.87 -18.90
C TYR A 400 37.62 12.23 -19.03
N ASN A 401 38.70 12.43 -18.27
CA ASN A 401 39.52 13.63 -18.35
C ASN A 401 40.61 13.43 -19.42
N GLU A 402 40.47 14.12 -20.56
CA GLU A 402 41.40 14.01 -21.68
C GLU A 402 42.82 14.54 -21.38
N GLU A 403 42.98 15.50 -20.46
CA GLU A 403 44.31 16.00 -20.07
C GLU A 403 45.07 15.01 -19.18
N ARG A 404 44.36 14.17 -18.40
CA ARG A 404 44.97 13.22 -17.44
C ARG A 404 44.90 11.76 -17.86
N GLY A 405 44.11 11.43 -18.89
CA GLY A 405 43.94 10.06 -19.38
C GLY A 405 43.20 9.15 -18.39
N THR A 406 42.40 9.72 -17.49
CA THR A 406 41.77 9.03 -16.36
C THR A 406 40.27 9.33 -16.27
N PHE A 407 39.49 8.36 -15.80
CA PHE A 407 38.11 8.61 -15.39
C PHE A 407 38.10 9.25 -14.01
N GLU A 408 37.59 10.47 -13.92
CA GLU A 408 37.39 11.21 -12.67
C GLU A 408 35.90 11.20 -12.29
N ILE A 409 35.56 11.28 -11.00
CA ILE A 409 34.17 11.48 -10.57
C ILE A 409 33.83 12.95 -10.83
N SER A 410 32.82 13.18 -11.66
CA SER A 410 32.43 14.48 -12.20
C SER A 410 31.25 15.09 -11.43
N ASP A 411 30.31 14.24 -11.02
CA ASP A 411 29.05 14.60 -10.36
C ASP A 411 28.54 13.40 -9.53
N ILE A 412 27.59 13.62 -8.62
CA ILE A 412 26.91 12.58 -7.84
C ILE A 412 25.40 12.78 -8.01
N GLU A 413 24.77 11.88 -8.77
CA GLU A 413 23.32 11.88 -8.95
C GLU A 413 22.65 11.16 -7.78
N TYR A 414 21.86 11.89 -7.00
CA TYR A 414 21.04 11.29 -5.95
C TYR A 414 19.77 10.72 -6.57
N LYS A 415 19.52 9.43 -6.33
CA LYS A 415 18.29 8.75 -6.72
C LYS A 415 17.55 8.25 -5.48
N SER A 416 16.42 8.87 -5.19
CA SER A 416 15.48 8.44 -4.16
C SER A 416 15.01 7.01 -4.42
N ILE A 417 15.10 6.14 -3.40
CA ILE A 417 14.53 4.79 -3.42
C ILE A 417 13.66 4.56 -2.18
N GLY A 418 12.53 3.90 -2.39
CA GLY A 418 11.49 3.69 -1.39
C GLY A 418 10.09 3.71 -2.02
N ILE A 419 9.10 4.12 -1.23
CA ILE A 419 7.70 4.24 -1.63
C ILE A 419 7.45 5.66 -2.15
N ASN A 420 6.89 5.77 -3.35
CA ASN A 420 6.49 7.03 -3.96
C ASN A 420 5.07 6.89 -4.55
N LEU A 421 4.13 7.73 -4.12
CA LEU A 421 2.77 7.77 -4.67
C LEU A 421 2.43 9.20 -5.06
N HIS A 422 2.18 9.39 -6.36
CA HIS A 422 1.54 10.59 -6.93
C HIS A 422 0.07 10.26 -7.22
N VAL A 423 -0.85 11.12 -6.78
CA VAL A 423 -2.29 10.94 -7.00
C VAL A 423 -3.00 12.28 -7.18
N THR A 424 -3.91 12.33 -8.16
CA THR A 424 -4.89 13.42 -8.31
C THR A 424 -6.30 12.82 -8.34
N PRO A 425 -7.14 13.01 -7.30
CA PRO A 425 -8.51 12.58 -7.28
C PRO A 425 -9.45 13.62 -7.92
N GLN A 426 -10.55 13.15 -8.50
CA GLN A 426 -11.69 13.95 -8.92
C GLN A 426 -12.98 13.23 -8.55
N VAL A 427 -13.73 13.76 -7.59
CA VAL A 427 -15.05 13.26 -7.19
C VAL A 427 -16.10 13.76 -8.19
N ASN A 428 -17.06 12.90 -8.54
CA ASN A 428 -18.21 13.28 -9.38
C ASN A 428 -19.54 13.25 -8.60
N SER A 429 -20.57 13.89 -9.16
CA SER A 429 -21.90 14.03 -8.55
C SER A 429 -22.68 12.73 -8.33
N ALA A 430 -22.12 11.57 -8.69
CA ALA A 430 -22.69 10.25 -8.46
C ALA A 430 -21.93 9.45 -7.38
N GLY A 431 -20.99 10.05 -6.65
CA GLY A 431 -20.24 9.38 -5.58
C GLY A 431 -19.15 8.43 -6.07
N PHE A 432 -18.69 8.59 -7.32
CA PHE A 432 -17.49 7.92 -7.81
C PHE A 432 -16.30 8.88 -7.80
N ILE A 433 -15.14 8.33 -7.45
CA ILE A 433 -13.85 8.99 -7.40
C ILE A 433 -13.07 8.52 -8.63
N ASN A 434 -12.85 9.45 -9.57
CA ASN A 434 -11.83 9.28 -10.61
C ASN A 434 -10.46 9.50 -9.96
N LEU A 435 -9.49 8.65 -10.28
CA LEU A 435 -8.12 8.75 -9.76
C LEU A 435 -7.14 8.68 -10.92
N ASP A 436 -6.30 9.70 -11.07
CA ASP A 436 -5.04 9.60 -11.80
C ASP A 436 -3.96 9.21 -10.80
N ILE A 437 -3.33 8.05 -10.97
CA ILE A 437 -2.43 7.44 -9.98
C ILE A 437 -1.16 6.90 -10.63
N ALA A 438 -0.01 7.27 -10.07
CA ALA A 438 1.30 6.79 -10.53
C ALA A 438 2.16 6.21 -9.39
N PRO A 439 1.71 5.15 -8.69
CA PRO A 439 2.42 4.59 -7.55
C PRO A 439 3.67 3.79 -7.97
N GLU A 440 4.74 3.96 -7.21
CA GLU A 440 6.06 3.36 -7.40
C GLU A 440 6.62 2.85 -6.05
N VAL A 441 7.16 1.63 -6.03
CA VAL A 441 7.87 1.06 -4.88
C VAL A 441 9.21 0.53 -5.37
N SER A 442 10.28 1.10 -4.82
CA SER A 442 11.66 0.79 -5.20
C SER A 442 12.50 0.35 -4.01
N ALA A 443 13.34 -0.66 -4.21
CA ALA A 443 14.17 -1.28 -3.18
C ALA A 443 15.53 -1.72 -3.71
N ARG A 444 16.52 -1.82 -2.84
CA ARG A 444 17.86 -2.35 -3.14
C ARG A 444 17.78 -3.87 -3.39
N ALA A 445 18.18 -4.32 -4.58
CA ALA A 445 18.12 -5.72 -5.00
C ALA A 445 19.49 -6.42 -5.03
N GLY A 446 20.59 -5.67 -4.98
CA GLY A 446 21.96 -6.18 -4.97
C GLY A 446 22.96 -5.10 -5.39
N THR A 447 24.17 -5.50 -5.74
CA THR A 447 25.21 -4.66 -6.34
C THR A 447 25.83 -5.35 -7.55
N VAL A 448 26.40 -4.55 -8.46
CA VAL A 448 27.27 -5.01 -9.54
C VAL A 448 28.60 -4.25 -9.50
N PRO A 449 29.75 -4.94 -9.58
CA PRO A 449 31.04 -4.27 -9.68
C PRO A 449 31.18 -3.64 -11.07
N LEU A 450 31.29 -2.31 -11.13
CA LEU A 450 31.53 -1.60 -12.37
C LEU A 450 32.98 -1.84 -12.81
N GLY A 451 33.16 -2.47 -13.97
CA GLY A 451 34.47 -2.91 -14.48
C GLY A 451 35.46 -1.76 -14.66
N GLY A 452 36.36 -1.59 -13.70
CA GLY A 452 37.36 -0.51 -13.67
C GLY A 452 38.34 -0.66 -12.50
N ALA A 453 39.39 0.15 -12.49
CA ALA A 453 40.55 -0.01 -11.61
C ALA A 453 40.31 0.23 -10.10
N SER A 454 39.09 0.57 -9.70
CA SER A 454 38.72 0.90 -8.31
C SER A 454 37.69 -0.04 -7.68
N GLY A 455 37.17 -1.03 -8.42
CA GLY A 455 36.20 -2.02 -7.89
C GLY A 455 34.86 -1.44 -7.43
N THR A 456 34.46 -0.26 -7.95
CA THR A 456 33.27 0.46 -7.50
C THR A 456 32.00 -0.35 -7.72
N GLU A 457 31.30 -0.70 -6.63
CA GLU A 457 30.00 -1.36 -6.70
C GLU A 457 28.86 -0.34 -6.89
N VAL A 458 27.99 -0.60 -7.87
CA VAL A 458 26.77 0.18 -8.16
C VAL A 458 25.56 -0.69 -7.79
N PRO A 459 24.55 -0.18 -7.06
CA PRO A 459 23.42 -1.01 -6.66
C PRO A 459 22.49 -1.32 -7.85
N ILE A 460 21.95 -2.54 -7.84
CA ILE A 460 20.73 -2.85 -8.59
C ILE A 460 19.56 -2.35 -7.75
N ILE A 461 18.73 -1.47 -8.33
CA ILE A 461 17.48 -1.00 -7.74
C ILE A 461 16.32 -1.73 -8.45
N SER A 462 15.53 -2.48 -7.69
CA SER A 462 14.29 -3.10 -8.17
C SER A 462 13.14 -2.12 -7.96
N THR A 463 12.63 -1.58 -9.07
CA THR A 463 11.47 -0.66 -9.10
C THR A 463 10.22 -1.39 -9.60
N ARG A 464 9.13 -1.29 -8.85
CA ARG A 464 7.76 -1.66 -9.24
C ARG A 464 7.02 -0.35 -9.50
N LYS A 465 6.44 -0.15 -10.68
CA LYS A 465 5.69 1.08 -11.00
C LYS A 465 4.40 0.75 -11.74
N THR A 466 3.37 1.53 -11.51
CA THR A 466 2.13 1.53 -12.28
C THR A 466 1.72 2.98 -12.56
N ALA A 467 1.03 3.22 -13.68
CA ALA A 467 0.46 4.52 -14.01
C ALA A 467 -0.89 4.27 -14.70
N THR A 468 -1.97 4.62 -14.04
CA THR A 468 -3.34 4.27 -14.46
C THR A 468 -4.33 5.37 -14.12
N LYS A 469 -5.33 5.56 -14.98
CA LYS A 469 -6.55 6.31 -14.65
C LYS A 469 -7.67 5.32 -14.36
N ILE A 470 -8.24 5.37 -13.16
CA ILE A 470 -9.32 4.50 -12.71
C ILE A 470 -10.51 5.31 -12.22
N THR A 471 -11.68 4.66 -12.15
CA THR A 471 -12.87 5.19 -11.48
C THR A 471 -13.33 4.13 -10.48
N ILE A 472 -13.43 4.51 -9.21
CA ILE A 472 -13.94 3.65 -8.13
C ILE A 472 -15.08 4.35 -7.39
N LYS A 473 -15.96 3.59 -6.74
CA LYS A 473 -16.96 4.15 -5.84
C LYS A 473 -16.32 4.44 -4.48
N ASP A 474 -16.79 5.49 -3.80
CA ASP A 474 -16.40 5.81 -2.42
C ASP A 474 -16.38 4.56 -1.51
N GLY A 475 -15.26 4.34 -0.82
CA GLY A 475 -15.02 3.23 0.11
C GLY A 475 -14.65 1.88 -0.53
N TYR A 476 -14.62 1.75 -1.85
CA TYR A 476 -14.30 0.47 -2.51
C TYR A 476 -12.82 0.34 -2.85
N THR A 477 -12.25 -0.85 -2.60
CA THR A 477 -10.91 -1.22 -3.03
C THR A 477 -10.92 -1.84 -4.43
N LEU A 478 -10.03 -1.38 -5.33
CA LEU A 478 -9.80 -1.96 -6.66
C LEU A 478 -8.37 -2.49 -6.78
N ALA A 479 -8.20 -3.70 -7.30
CA ALA A 479 -6.89 -4.19 -7.74
C ALA A 479 -6.52 -3.52 -9.08
N ILE A 480 -5.47 -2.70 -9.09
CA ILE A 480 -5.06 -1.92 -10.28
C ILE A 480 -4.06 -2.65 -11.17
N GLY A 481 -3.41 -3.69 -10.65
CA GLY A 481 -2.40 -4.45 -11.38
C GLY A 481 -1.74 -5.53 -10.53
N GLY A 482 -0.93 -6.35 -11.17
CA GLY A 482 -0.15 -7.41 -10.52
C GLY A 482 0.79 -8.11 -11.50
N LEU A 483 1.68 -8.93 -10.93
CA LEU A 483 2.66 -9.74 -11.65
C LEU A 483 2.76 -11.11 -10.99
N ILE A 484 2.82 -12.16 -11.80
CA ILE A 484 3.13 -13.53 -11.35
C ILE A 484 4.34 -13.99 -12.17
N GLU A 485 5.44 -14.26 -11.49
CA GLU A 485 6.71 -14.74 -12.05
C GLU A 485 7.03 -16.10 -11.42
N SER A 486 7.43 -17.08 -12.24
CA SER A 486 7.94 -18.36 -11.76
C SER A 486 9.19 -18.73 -12.53
N THR A 487 10.32 -18.88 -11.83
CA THR A 487 11.62 -19.25 -12.39
C THR A 487 12.01 -20.63 -11.89
N ASP A 488 11.92 -21.63 -12.77
CA ASP A 488 12.38 -23.01 -12.50
C ASP A 488 13.79 -23.21 -13.05
N THR A 489 14.76 -23.42 -12.16
CA THR A 489 16.14 -23.76 -12.50
C THR A 489 16.42 -25.21 -12.14
N LYS A 490 16.89 -26.01 -13.10
CA LYS A 490 17.23 -27.43 -12.90
C LYS A 490 18.65 -27.70 -13.36
N GLU A 491 19.54 -27.92 -12.41
CA GLU A 491 20.94 -28.27 -12.67
C GLU A 491 21.16 -29.76 -12.37
N GLN A 492 21.80 -30.46 -13.31
CA GLN A 492 22.22 -31.85 -13.14
C GLN A 492 23.70 -32.00 -13.48
N SER A 493 24.50 -32.31 -12.47
CA SER A 493 25.87 -32.79 -12.63
C SER A 493 25.89 -34.32 -12.55
N LYS A 494 26.67 -34.99 -13.40
CA LYS A 494 26.82 -36.46 -13.36
C LYS A 494 28.20 -36.91 -13.82
N VAL A 495 28.67 -38.03 -13.26
CA VAL A 495 29.89 -38.70 -13.72
C VAL A 495 29.59 -39.36 -15.08
N PRO A 496 30.35 -39.09 -16.15
CA PRO A 496 30.17 -39.74 -17.44
C PRO A 496 30.21 -41.26 -17.33
N LEU A 497 29.39 -41.95 -18.14
CA LEU A 497 29.19 -43.41 -18.16
C LEU A 497 28.55 -44.00 -16.88
N LEU A 498 28.97 -43.60 -15.68
CA LEU A 498 28.47 -44.16 -14.41
C LEU A 498 27.11 -43.58 -13.99
N GLY A 499 26.84 -42.29 -14.28
CA GLY A 499 25.57 -41.62 -13.97
C GLY A 499 24.36 -42.20 -14.71
N ASP A 500 24.57 -42.90 -15.82
CA ASP A 500 23.52 -43.42 -16.70
C ASP A 500 23.22 -44.92 -16.48
N ILE A 501 23.86 -45.56 -15.49
CA ILE A 501 23.62 -46.97 -15.17
C ILE A 501 22.23 -47.12 -14.50
N PRO A 502 21.34 -48.01 -14.99
CA PRO A 502 20.04 -48.22 -14.36
C PRO A 502 20.20 -48.73 -12.92
N GLY A 503 19.41 -48.18 -11.99
CA GLY A 503 19.46 -48.48 -10.55
C GLY A 503 20.60 -47.78 -9.80
N LEU A 504 21.85 -47.89 -10.27
CA LEU A 504 23.04 -47.35 -9.58
C LEU A 504 23.38 -45.90 -9.93
N GLY A 505 22.96 -45.41 -11.09
CA GLY A 505 23.34 -44.09 -11.63
C GLY A 505 23.02 -42.92 -10.71
N ARG A 506 21.97 -43.03 -9.87
CA ARG A 506 21.61 -41.99 -8.89
C ARG A 506 22.70 -41.71 -7.84
N LEU A 507 23.62 -42.64 -7.61
CA LEU A 507 24.80 -42.42 -6.75
C LEU A 507 25.89 -41.60 -7.46
N PHE A 508 25.85 -41.54 -8.79
CA PHE A 508 26.81 -40.87 -9.67
C PHE A 508 26.24 -39.59 -10.30
N THR A 509 25.11 -39.09 -9.78
CA THR A 509 24.44 -37.83 -10.14
C THR A 509 24.34 -36.90 -8.93
N SER A 510 24.31 -35.60 -9.19
CA SER A 510 23.85 -34.58 -8.24
C SER A 510 22.87 -33.65 -8.94
N ASN A 511 21.65 -33.58 -8.43
CA ASN A 511 20.59 -32.71 -8.93
C ASN A 511 20.38 -31.54 -7.97
N SER A 512 20.17 -30.34 -8.54
CA SER A 512 19.81 -29.11 -7.86
C SER A 512 18.61 -28.50 -8.59
N ASP A 513 17.41 -28.76 -8.07
CA ASP A 513 16.16 -28.18 -8.56
C ASP A 513 15.79 -26.99 -7.65
N SER A 514 15.66 -25.80 -8.21
CA SER A 514 15.31 -24.55 -7.52
C SER A 514 14.18 -23.84 -8.24
N THR A 515 13.04 -23.67 -7.58
CA THR A 515 11.90 -22.90 -8.08
C THR A 515 11.76 -21.63 -7.25
N ILE A 516 11.65 -20.48 -7.91
CA ILE A 516 11.38 -19.18 -7.27
C ILE A 516 10.07 -18.64 -7.85
N ARG A 517 9.07 -18.44 -6.99
CA ARG A 517 7.77 -17.84 -7.34
C ARG A 517 7.71 -16.44 -6.74
N ARG A 518 7.28 -15.44 -7.52
CA ARG A 518 7.03 -14.07 -7.04
C ARG A 518 5.66 -13.60 -7.52
N ASN A 519 4.80 -13.25 -6.57
CA ASN A 519 3.45 -12.75 -6.81
C ASN A 519 3.36 -11.33 -6.24
N LEU A 520 3.09 -10.34 -7.09
CA LEU A 520 2.81 -8.96 -6.69
C LEU A 520 1.36 -8.63 -7.05
N ILE A 521 0.62 -8.02 -6.12
CA ILE A 521 -0.69 -7.42 -6.39
C ILE A 521 -0.70 -6.01 -5.78
N ILE A 522 -1.27 -5.05 -6.52
CA ILE A 522 -1.40 -3.65 -6.10
C ILE A 522 -2.88 -3.30 -6.03
N PHE A 523 -3.33 -2.87 -4.86
CA PHE A 523 -4.69 -2.40 -4.60
C PHE A 523 -4.71 -0.90 -4.33
N ILE A 524 -5.82 -0.24 -4.65
CA ILE A 524 -6.11 1.15 -4.32
C ILE A 524 -7.49 1.22 -3.67
N THR A 525 -7.59 1.90 -2.54
CA THR A 525 -8.86 2.31 -1.91
C THR A 525 -8.89 3.84 -1.92
N ALA A 526 -10.05 4.45 -2.17
CA ALA A 526 -10.24 5.86 -1.85
C ALA A 526 -11.58 6.08 -1.15
N LYS A 527 -11.59 7.04 -0.22
CA LYS A 527 -12.73 7.38 0.63
C LYS A 527 -12.87 8.90 0.67
N THR A 528 -14.09 9.43 0.49
CA THR A 528 -14.40 10.84 0.78
C THR A 528 -14.48 11.07 2.29
N LEU A 529 -13.87 12.15 2.76
CA LEU A 529 -13.84 12.57 4.16
C LEU A 529 -14.68 13.84 4.34
N ASN A 530 -15.28 14.00 5.53
CA ASN A 530 -16.10 15.15 5.85
C ASN A 530 -15.22 16.44 6.00
N PRO A 531 -15.48 17.52 5.23
CA PRO A 531 -14.73 18.78 5.37
C PRO A 531 -14.94 19.48 6.73
N ASP A 532 -16.05 19.24 7.43
CA ASP A 532 -16.31 19.82 8.76
C ASP A 532 -15.46 19.18 9.88
N GLY A 533 -14.85 18.02 9.60
CA GLY A 533 -14.01 17.28 10.53
C GLY A 533 -14.04 15.78 10.25
N SER A 534 -12.86 15.19 10.01
CA SER A 534 -12.63 13.74 10.02
C SER A 534 -11.73 13.41 11.20
N THR A 535 -12.03 12.32 11.93
CA THR A 535 -11.13 11.86 12.99
C THR A 535 -9.88 11.21 12.36
N TYR A 536 -8.80 11.16 13.12
CA TYR A 536 -7.57 10.47 12.73
C TYR A 536 -7.81 9.01 12.30
N GLU A 537 -8.83 8.36 12.89
CA GLU A 537 -9.30 6.99 12.59
C GLU A 537 -9.90 6.83 11.19
N GLU A 538 -10.38 7.92 10.57
CA GLU A 538 -10.83 7.89 9.17
C GLU A 538 -9.67 7.87 8.17
N VAL A 539 -8.45 8.15 8.65
CA VAL A 539 -7.22 8.36 7.84
C VAL A 539 -6.15 7.31 8.14
N LEU A 540 -6.07 6.81 9.38
CA LEU A 540 -5.18 5.75 9.83
C LEU A 540 -5.97 4.66 10.56
N ASP A 541 -5.74 3.39 10.20
CA ASP A 541 -6.31 2.23 10.91
C ASP A 541 -5.82 2.25 12.38
N PRO A 542 -6.72 2.27 13.39
CA PRO A 542 -6.33 2.26 14.81
C PRO A 542 -5.41 1.09 15.20
N ARG A 543 -5.45 -0.02 14.46
CA ARG A 543 -4.55 -1.17 14.65
C ARG A 543 -3.09 -0.80 14.39
N MET A 544 -2.82 0.06 13.40
CA MET A 544 -1.45 0.53 13.11
C MET A 544 -0.90 1.41 14.23
N LEU A 545 -1.75 2.19 14.91
CA LEU A 545 -1.34 2.99 16.06
C LEU A 545 -0.97 2.08 17.25
N HIS A 546 -1.79 1.06 17.51
CA HIS A 546 -1.51 0.04 18.52
C HIS A 546 -0.21 -0.72 18.24
N ASP A 547 0.02 -1.16 17.00
CA ASP A 547 1.26 -1.82 16.56
C ASP A 547 2.51 -0.90 16.68
N MET A 548 2.32 0.42 16.76
CA MET A 548 3.37 1.43 16.95
C MET A 548 3.57 1.85 18.42
N ASP A 549 2.85 1.27 19.38
CA ASP A 549 2.77 1.71 20.80
C ASP A 549 2.31 3.18 20.94
N ILE A 550 1.52 3.67 19.98
CA ILE A 550 0.87 4.99 20.01
C ILE A 550 -0.56 4.81 20.49
N ARG A 551 -0.96 5.55 21.52
CA ARG A 551 -2.34 5.56 22.02
C ARG A 551 -3.13 6.71 21.40
N ALA A 552 -4.44 6.60 21.40
CA ALA A 552 -5.33 7.70 21.05
C ALA A 552 -5.05 8.97 21.90
N GLU A 553 -4.76 8.80 23.20
CA GLU A 553 -4.40 9.90 24.11
C GLU A 553 -3.06 10.62 23.78
N ASP A 554 -2.17 10.00 22.99
CA ASP A 554 -0.92 10.63 22.54
C ASP A 554 -1.11 11.52 21.30
N ILE A 555 -2.29 11.48 20.66
CA ILE A 555 -2.57 12.18 19.40
C ILE A 555 -3.05 13.62 19.70
N PRO A 556 -2.39 14.65 19.14
CA PRO A 556 -2.76 16.04 19.39
C PRO A 556 -4.14 16.33 18.79
N GLY A 557 -5.08 16.75 19.64
CA GLY A 557 -6.47 17.00 19.24
C GLY A 557 -7.37 15.75 19.26
N TYR A 558 -6.99 14.68 19.96
CA TYR A 558 -7.92 13.59 20.25
C TYR A 558 -9.13 14.09 21.06
N GLU A 559 -10.30 14.02 20.44
CA GLU A 559 -11.59 14.06 21.12
C GLU A 559 -12.23 12.67 20.98
N MET A 560 -12.61 12.09 22.12
CA MET A 560 -13.29 10.80 22.18
C MET A 560 -14.62 10.89 21.45
N SER A 561 -14.85 10.01 20.47
CA SER A 561 -16.06 10.02 19.65
C SER A 561 -17.32 9.81 20.51
N ASP A 562 -18.48 10.33 20.07
CA ASP A 562 -19.73 10.15 20.82
C ASP A 562 -20.05 8.67 21.11
N ARG A 563 -19.67 7.76 20.19
CA ARG A 563 -19.85 6.31 20.34
C ARG A 563 -18.86 5.67 21.32
N GLU A 564 -17.59 6.09 21.32
CA GLU A 564 -16.65 5.69 22.38
C GLU A 564 -17.11 6.20 23.75
N ARG A 565 -17.63 7.44 23.83
CA ARG A 565 -18.12 8.03 25.08
C ARG A 565 -19.36 7.27 25.59
N GLU A 566 -20.28 6.91 24.71
CA GLU A 566 -21.43 6.04 25.04
C GLU A 566 -20.97 4.65 25.51
N LEU A 567 -19.99 4.04 24.83
CA LEU A 567 -19.40 2.75 25.24
C LEU A 567 -18.70 2.85 26.59
N LEU A 568 -17.95 3.92 26.85
CA LEU A 568 -17.28 4.15 28.13
C LEU A 568 -18.30 4.34 29.26
N GLU A 569 -19.35 5.15 29.04
CA GLU A 569 -20.44 5.31 30.00
C GLU A 569 -21.14 3.98 30.27
N ALA A 570 -21.45 3.20 29.23
CA ALA A 570 -22.05 1.86 29.38
C ALA A 570 -21.13 0.91 30.18
N VAL A 571 -19.82 0.93 29.94
CA VAL A 571 -18.84 0.13 30.71
C VAL A 571 -18.77 0.58 32.16
N GLU A 572 -18.81 1.89 32.45
CA GLU A 572 -18.89 2.38 33.84
C GLU A 572 -20.21 2.00 34.52
N GLN A 573 -21.35 2.11 33.82
CA GLN A 573 -22.67 1.68 34.31
C GLN A 573 -22.66 0.18 34.65
N TYR A 574 -22.15 -0.69 33.77
CA TYR A 574 -22.00 -2.13 34.04
C TYR A 574 -21.06 -2.39 35.22
N ARG A 575 -19.92 -1.68 35.32
CA ARG A 575 -18.96 -1.84 36.41
C ARG A 575 -19.58 -1.47 37.76
N ASN A 576 -20.36 -0.39 37.81
CA ASN A 576 -21.12 0.02 38.98
C ASN A 576 -22.22 -0.99 39.33
N GLN A 577 -22.95 -1.51 38.33
CA GLN A 577 -23.97 -2.54 38.53
C GLN A 577 -23.38 -3.83 39.12
N VAL A 578 -22.20 -4.27 38.66
CA VAL A 578 -21.49 -5.42 39.23
C VAL A 578 -21.10 -5.17 40.69
N ASN A 579 -20.53 -4.01 41.00
CA ASN A 579 -20.19 -3.63 42.38
C ASN A 579 -21.43 -3.65 43.30
N ASP A 580 -22.57 -3.14 42.85
CA ASP A 580 -23.82 -3.16 43.62
C ASP A 580 -24.38 -4.58 43.81
N ILE A 581 -24.27 -5.45 42.80
CA ILE A 581 -24.65 -6.86 42.92
C ILE A 581 -23.76 -7.59 43.94
N GLU A 582 -22.44 -7.35 43.94
CA GLU A 582 -21.53 -7.89 44.96
C GLU A 582 -21.88 -7.38 46.37
N ASN A 583 -22.14 -6.09 46.52
CA ASN A 583 -22.60 -5.51 47.79
C ASN A 583 -23.91 -6.13 48.29
N GLN A 584 -24.88 -6.35 47.40
CA GLN A 584 -26.15 -7.01 47.74
C GLN A 584 -25.94 -8.49 48.11
N MET A 585 -25.10 -9.24 47.40
CA MET A 585 -24.77 -10.62 47.76
C MET A 585 -24.07 -10.71 49.11
N ALA A 586 -23.15 -9.79 49.42
CA ALA A 586 -22.51 -9.69 50.72
C ALA A 586 -23.52 -9.37 51.85
N LEU A 587 -24.46 -8.46 51.60
CA LEU A 587 -25.54 -8.14 52.55
C LEU A 587 -26.50 -9.32 52.77
N GLN A 588 -26.92 -10.03 51.71
CA GLN A 588 -27.76 -11.22 51.85
C GLN A 588 -27.04 -12.35 52.61
N THR A 589 -25.76 -12.60 52.31
CA THR A 589 -24.93 -13.58 53.03
C THR A 589 -24.83 -13.24 54.52
N LYS A 590 -24.59 -11.96 54.84
CA LYS A 590 -24.53 -11.45 56.22
C LYS A 590 -25.88 -11.56 56.94
N LEU A 591 -26.99 -11.30 56.25
CA LEU A 591 -28.35 -11.43 56.78
C LEU A 591 -28.74 -12.90 57.03
N GLY A 592 -28.37 -13.81 56.13
CA GLY A 592 -28.56 -15.26 56.29
C GLY A 592 -27.80 -15.78 57.51
N ALA A 593 -26.52 -15.44 57.64
CA ALA A 593 -25.71 -15.77 58.81
C ALA A 593 -26.28 -15.18 60.12
N LEU A 594 -26.92 -14.00 60.06
CA LEU A 594 -27.60 -13.41 61.22
C LEU A 594 -28.84 -14.23 61.63
N LYS A 595 -29.68 -14.61 60.67
CA LYS A 595 -30.87 -15.46 60.90
C LYS A 595 -30.50 -16.85 61.42
N ASP A 596 -29.44 -17.46 60.89
CA ASP A 596 -28.94 -18.74 61.40
C ASP A 596 -28.46 -18.65 62.86
N LEU A 597 -27.86 -17.52 63.25
CA LEU A 597 -27.41 -17.25 64.61
C LEU A 597 -28.61 -16.98 65.53
N GLU A 598 -29.62 -16.26 65.06
CA GLU A 598 -30.89 -16.02 65.78
C GLU A 598 -31.68 -17.32 65.99
N ALA A 599 -31.89 -18.11 64.94
CA ALA A 599 -32.53 -19.42 65.02
C ALA A 599 -31.73 -20.43 65.87
N ARG A 600 -30.41 -20.27 66.04
CA ARG A 600 -29.62 -21.03 67.03
C ARG A 600 -29.94 -20.57 68.45
N ARG A 601 -30.00 -19.26 68.70
CA ARG A 601 -30.37 -18.69 70.01
C ARG A 601 -31.80 -19.05 70.44
N GLU A 602 -32.74 -19.12 69.50
CA GLU A 602 -34.11 -19.56 69.80
C GLU A 602 -34.14 -21.04 70.19
N ARG A 603 -33.50 -21.92 69.41
CA ARG A 603 -33.33 -23.34 69.80
C ARG A 603 -32.57 -23.51 71.13
N GLU A 604 -31.59 -22.66 71.44
CA GLU A 604 -30.91 -22.64 72.75
C GLU A 604 -31.81 -22.14 73.90
N ARG A 605 -32.87 -21.36 73.62
CA ARG A 605 -33.89 -20.98 74.61
C ARG A 605 -34.92 -22.09 74.78
N GLU A 606 -35.49 -22.59 73.69
CA GLU A 606 -36.45 -23.71 73.71
C GLU A 606 -35.85 -24.95 74.39
N ALA A 607 -34.58 -25.27 74.13
CA ALA A 607 -33.89 -26.38 74.79
C ALA A 607 -33.74 -26.19 76.30
N ARG A 608 -33.63 -24.94 76.80
CA ARG A 608 -33.59 -24.63 78.24
C ARG A 608 -34.99 -24.69 78.87
N GLU A 609 -36.01 -24.27 78.12
CA GLU A 609 -37.41 -24.31 78.56
C GLU A 609 -37.92 -25.76 78.65
N ILE A 610 -37.58 -26.61 77.67
CA ILE A 610 -37.89 -28.05 77.66
C ILE A 610 -37.08 -28.83 78.71
N ALA A 611 -35.88 -28.37 79.08
CA ALA A 611 -35.06 -29.01 80.11
C ALA A 611 -35.63 -28.90 81.53
N GLY A 612 -36.64 -28.04 81.76
CA GLY A 612 -37.29 -27.88 83.07
C GLY A 612 -36.40 -27.21 84.13
N GLU A 613 -35.32 -26.54 83.72
CA GLU A 613 -34.32 -25.98 84.63
C GLU A 613 -34.82 -24.68 85.30
N THR A 614 -35.58 -24.87 86.38
CA THR A 614 -35.87 -23.84 87.39
C THR A 614 -34.66 -23.66 88.30
N ASP A 615 -33.54 -23.14 87.77
CA ASP A 615 -32.42 -22.71 88.60
C ASP A 615 -32.73 -21.36 89.27
N ASP A 616 -33.49 -21.42 90.35
CA ASP A 616 -33.75 -20.30 91.27
C ASP A 616 -32.46 -19.92 92.00
N ARG A 617 -31.59 -19.16 91.33
CA ARG A 617 -30.39 -18.54 91.91
C ARG A 617 -30.30 -17.06 91.57
N PRO A 618 -29.93 -16.21 92.54
CA PRO A 618 -30.02 -14.76 92.38
C PRO A 618 -28.95 -14.23 91.42
N PHE A 619 -29.38 -13.36 90.49
CA PHE A 619 -28.47 -12.53 89.69
C PHE A 619 -27.71 -11.55 90.60
N ILE A 620 -26.51 -11.95 91.02
CA ILE A 620 -25.59 -11.06 91.74
C ILE A 620 -25.13 -9.96 90.78
N LEU A 621 -25.53 -8.72 91.06
CA LEU A 621 -25.09 -7.53 90.35
C LEU A 621 -23.56 -7.37 90.41
N ARG A 622 -22.88 -7.65 89.30
CA ARG A 622 -21.51 -7.16 89.06
C ARG A 622 -21.50 -6.07 87.99
N ARG A 623 -21.76 -4.85 88.48
CA ARG A 623 -21.50 -3.59 87.78
C ARG A 623 -19.99 -3.43 87.56
N ARG A 624 -19.59 -3.09 86.34
CA ARG A 624 -18.37 -2.34 86.06
C ARG A 624 -18.59 -1.45 84.86
#